data_AF-A0A094ZVN9-F1
#
_entry.id   AF-A0A094ZVN9-F1
#
_cell.length_a   1.000
_cell.length_b   1.000
_cell.length_c   1.000
_cell.angle_alpha   90.00
_cell.angle_beta   90.00
_cell.angle_gamma   90.00
#
_symmetry.space_group_name_H-M   'P 1'
#
loop_
_entity.id
_entity.type
_entity.pdbx_description
1 polymer ?
#
loop_
_entity_poly.entity_id
_entity_poly.type
_entity_poly.pdbx_seq_one_letter_code
_entity_poly.pdbx_strand_id
1 'polypeptide(L)' 'AMKRDNSGNNQDGPPSKFQRSSVDLTNVSIRFLIPGRAAGIMIGKGGENIKKIRSQYNVKLNIPDSRGPE' A
#
# COMPACT_ATOMS: atom_id res chain seq x y z
N ALA A 1 13.99 -56.05 -0.10
CA ALA A 1 14.26 -54.68 -0.58
C ALA A 1 13.08 -54.24 -1.44
N MET A 2 12.40 -53.15 -1.09
CA MET A 2 11.47 -52.42 -1.96
C MET A 2 11.40 -50.98 -1.44
N LYS A 3 11.72 -50.05 -2.34
CA LYS A 3 12.00 -48.63 -2.10
C LYS A 3 10.69 -47.85 -1.90
N ARG A 4 10.68 -46.90 -0.95
CA ARG A 4 9.66 -45.84 -0.86
C ARG A 4 9.95 -44.80 -1.93
N ASP A 5 9.12 -44.67 -2.94
CA ASP A 5 9.05 -43.49 -3.81
C ASP A 5 8.04 -42.50 -3.22
N ASN A 6 8.55 -41.51 -2.50
CA ASN A 6 7.77 -40.40 -1.97
C ASN A 6 7.91 -39.20 -2.92
N SER A 7 7.08 -39.15 -3.96
CA SER A 7 6.86 -37.94 -4.76
C SER A 7 5.67 -37.16 -4.18
N GLY A 8 5.90 -36.53 -3.03
CA GLY A 8 4.98 -35.59 -2.38
C GLY A 8 5.74 -34.31 -2.10
N ASN A 9 5.41 -33.27 -2.85
CA ASN A 9 6.06 -31.97 -2.87
C ASN A 9 5.75 -31.21 -1.55
N ASN A 10 6.54 -31.45 -0.50
CA ASN A 10 6.37 -30.79 0.80
C ASN A 10 6.91 -29.36 0.75
N GLN A 11 6.04 -28.39 0.48
CA GLN A 11 6.27 -26.98 0.79
C GLN A 11 5.86 -26.69 2.25
N ASP A 12 6.49 -27.37 3.21
CA ASP A 12 6.36 -27.08 4.65
C ASP A 12 7.57 -26.27 5.12
N GLY A 13 7.81 -25.14 4.45
CA GLY A 13 8.76 -24.14 4.95
C GLY A 13 8.13 -23.38 6.13
N PRO A 14 8.91 -22.98 7.15
CA PRO A 14 8.38 -22.21 8.27
C PRO A 14 7.70 -20.93 7.75
N PRO A 15 6.59 -20.49 8.38
CA PRO A 15 5.94 -19.25 7.98
C PRO A 15 6.98 -18.14 8.00
N SER A 16 7.03 -17.36 6.91
CA SER A 16 7.91 -16.21 6.78
C SER A 16 7.84 -15.41 8.08
N LYS A 17 8.94 -15.44 8.85
CA LYS A 17 9.02 -14.70 10.11
C LYS A 17 8.76 -13.25 9.73
N PHE A 18 7.66 -12.68 10.20
CA PHE A 18 7.39 -11.26 10.07
C PHE A 18 8.54 -10.53 10.76
N GLN A 19 9.57 -10.24 9.97
CA GLN A 19 10.71 -9.45 10.38
C GLN A 19 10.11 -8.10 10.71
N ARG A 20 10.06 -7.76 12.00
CA ARG A 20 9.71 -6.41 12.45
C ARG A 20 10.60 -5.49 11.65
N SER A 21 10.02 -4.81 10.67
CA SER A 21 10.75 -3.81 9.89
C SER A 21 11.29 -2.82 10.91
N SER A 22 12.61 -2.68 10.95
CA SER A 22 13.23 -1.51 11.55
C SER A 22 12.45 -0.30 11.05
N VAL A 23 11.95 0.55 11.97
CA VAL A 23 11.18 1.73 11.59
C VAL A 23 12.10 2.60 10.74
N ASP A 24 11.88 2.56 9.43
CA ASP A 24 12.60 3.39 8.49
C ASP A 24 12.05 4.81 8.58
N LEU A 25 12.70 5.62 9.42
CA LEU A 25 12.37 7.04 9.61
C LEU A 25 12.60 7.86 8.32
N THR A 26 13.25 7.29 7.29
CA THR A 26 13.44 7.96 5.99
C THR A 26 12.26 7.75 5.04
N ASN A 27 11.38 6.76 5.30
CA ASN A 27 10.21 6.46 4.49
C ASN A 27 8.92 6.46 5.33
N VAL A 28 8.57 7.64 5.86
CA VAL A 28 7.32 7.83 6.62
C VAL A 28 6.13 7.96 5.67
N SER A 29 5.12 7.12 5.88
CA SER A 29 3.81 7.25 5.23
C SER A 29 2.76 7.70 6.24
N ILE A 30 1.96 8.69 5.84
CA ILE A 30 0.88 9.24 6.67
C ILE A 30 -0.44 8.93 5.99
N ARG A 31 -1.43 8.48 6.77
CA ARG A 31 -2.79 8.20 6.28
C ARG A 31 -3.78 9.18 6.91
N PHE A 32 -4.50 9.89 6.06
CA PHE A 32 -5.54 10.83 6.47
C PHE A 32 -6.91 10.23 6.20
N LEU A 33 -7.84 10.44 7.14
CA LEU A 33 -9.26 10.20 6.92
C LEU A 33 -9.89 11.51 6.47
N ILE A 34 -10.50 11.51 5.29
CA ILE A 34 -11.19 12.68 4.75
C ILE A 34 -12.58 12.28 4.26
N PRO A 35 -13.59 13.16 4.35
CA PRO A 35 -14.87 12.95 3.70
C PRO A 35 -14.71 12.81 2.18
N GLY A 36 -15.47 11.93 1.54
CA GLY A 36 -15.38 11.71 0.09
C GLY A 36 -15.57 12.98 -0.74
N ARG A 37 -16.48 13.88 -0.32
CA ARG A 37 -16.70 15.19 -0.96
C ARG A 37 -15.45 16.07 -0.98
N ALA A 38 -14.58 15.97 0.03
CA ALA A 38 -13.35 16.74 0.13
C ALA A 38 -12.23 16.20 -0.78
N ALA A 39 -12.29 14.91 -1.17
CA ALA A 39 -11.30 14.30 -2.06
C ALA A 39 -11.27 14.99 -3.44
N GLY A 40 -12.43 15.33 -3.99
CA GLY A 40 -12.52 16.05 -5.26
C GLY A 40 -11.84 17.43 -5.22
N ILE A 41 -12.00 18.16 -4.10
CA ILE A 41 -11.36 19.46 -3.88
C ILE A 41 -9.84 19.31 -3.78
N MET A 42 -9.36 18.28 -3.07
CA MET A 42 -7.92 17.97 -2.97
C MET A 42 -7.30 17.67 -4.33
N ILE A 43 -7.99 16.89 -5.18
CA ILE A 43 -7.53 16.58 -6.55
C ILE A 43 -7.50 17.86 -7.39
N GLY A 44 -8.55 18.67 -7.32
CA GLY A 44 -8.73 19.88 -8.11
C GLY A 44 -9.14 19.59 -9.56
N LYS A 45 -9.59 20.62 -10.27
CA LYS A 45 -10.01 20.52 -11.67
C LYS A 45 -8.83 20.03 -12.53
N GLY A 46 -9.05 19.00 -13.34
CA GLY A 46 -8.00 18.40 -14.18
C GLY A 46 -6.81 17.80 -13.41
N GLY A 47 -6.94 17.60 -12.09
CA GLY A 47 -5.86 17.16 -11.21
C GLY A 47 -4.79 18.21 -10.97
N GLU A 48 -5.06 19.49 -11.22
CA GLU A 48 -4.08 20.57 -11.09
C GLU A 48 -3.54 20.70 -9.66
N ASN A 49 -4.43 20.66 -8.66
CA ASN A 49 -4.06 20.87 -7.27
C ASN A 49 -3.19 19.72 -6.73
N ILE A 50 -3.57 18.46 -6.99
CA ILE A 50 -2.76 17.31 -6.58
C ILE A 50 -1.39 17.27 -7.29
N LYS A 51 -1.31 17.67 -8.56
CA LYS A 51 -0.02 17.80 -9.28
C LYS A 51 0.87 18.85 -8.64
N LYS A 52 0.31 20.02 -8.30
CA LYS A 52 1.01 21.08 -7.59
C LYS A 52 1.56 20.61 -6.25
N ILE A 53 0.74 19.94 -5.43
CA ILE A 53 1.16 19.42 -4.12
C ILE A 53 2.31 18.41 -4.28
N ARG A 54 2.19 17.46 -5.21
CA ARG A 54 3.24 16.45 -5.47
C ARG A 54 4.57 17.11 -5.88
N SER A 55 4.52 18.11 -6.76
CA SER A 55 5.74 18.79 -7.23
C SER A 55 6.33 19.75 -6.19
N GLN A 56 5.50 20.49 -5.44
CA GLN A 56 5.94 21.51 -4.49
C GLN A 56 6.59 20.90 -3.26
N TYR A 57 6.04 19.78 -2.76
CA TYR A 57 6.52 19.14 -1.53
C TYR A 57 7.35 17.87 -1.81
N ASN A 58 7.53 17.49 -3.07
CA ASN A 58 8.21 16.26 -3.50
C ASN A 58 7.67 15.01 -2.79
N VAL A 59 6.34 14.90 -2.69
CA VAL A 59 5.64 13.82 -1.97
C VAL A 59 4.93 12.87 -2.93
N LYS A 60 4.83 11.61 -2.53
CA LYS A 60 3.95 10.62 -3.16
C LYS A 60 2.58 10.65 -2.49
N LEU A 61 1.57 11.17 -3.19
CA LEU A 61 0.20 11.29 -2.68
C LEU A 61 -0.72 10.33 -3.41
N ASN A 62 -1.39 9.43 -2.68
CA ASN A 62 -2.39 8.50 -3.21
C ASN A 62 -3.77 8.78 -2.58
N ILE A 63 -4.80 8.90 -3.41
CA ILE A 63 -6.20 9.04 -2.99
C ILE A 63 -6.95 7.87 -3.61
N PRO A 64 -7.33 6.85 -2.82
CA PRO A 64 -8.09 5.71 -3.35
C PRO A 64 -9.51 6.15 -3.70
N ASP A 65 -10.09 5.57 -4.75
CA ASP A 65 -11.52 5.72 -5.05
C ASP A 65 -12.32 5.06 -3.92
N SER A 66 -12.98 5.87 -3.10
CA SER A 66 -13.97 5.36 -2.14
C SER A 66 -15.25 5.04 -2.89
N ARG A 67 -15.36 3.84 -3.47
CA ARG A 67 -16.65 3.26 -3.90
C ARG A 67 -17.40 2.69 -2.67
N GLY A 68 -17.57 3.51 -1.63
CA GLY A 68 -18.42 3.15 -0.49
C GLY A 68 -19.89 3.35 -0.87
N PRO A 69 -20.84 2.57 -0.33
CA PRO A 69 -22.25 2.91 -0.45
C PRO A 69 -22.47 4.28 0.18
N GLU A 70 -23.12 5.18 -0.56
CA GLU A 70 -23.62 6.44 0.01
C GLU A 70 -24.69 6.18 1.08
#